data_AF-A0A2H9P9E4-F1
#
_entry.id   AF-A0A2H9P9E4-F1
#
_cell.length_a   1.000
_cell.length_b   1.000
_cell.length_c   1.000
_cell.angle_alpha   90.00
_cell.angle_beta   90.00
_cell.angle_gamma   90.00
#
_symmetry.space_group_name_H-M   'P 1'
#
loop_
_entity.id
_entity.type
_entity.pdbx_description
1 polymer ?
#
loop_
_entity_poly.entity_id
_entity_poly.type
_entity_poly.pdbx_seq_one_letter_code
_entity_poly.pdbx_strand_id
1 'polypeptide(L)'
;WMPDGNHISYIRFPVDIGEGGFLARVNIASGIEERLSSDNKIMESIWGFPKQGKNKVYLYQLGGGRIWMNEDGTEKFEGRLLENEQLSSWAPDGRRFIYTYDEYGDDEETILNIEIGIMNSDGTGKELLTSTKGFNEGGAKWSPKDNLIIYTEEFSGNIYLMKLLK
;
A
#
# COMPACT_ATOMS: atom_id res chain seq x y z
N TRP A 1 -10.48 -9.74 -1.37
CA TRP A 1 -11.10 -10.57 -0.32
C TRP A 1 -10.68 -10.05 1.02
N MET A 2 -11.63 -9.89 1.94
CA MET A 2 -11.34 -9.54 3.32
C MET A 2 -11.04 -10.81 4.14
N PRO A 3 -10.32 -10.72 5.28
CA PRO A 3 -9.86 -11.88 6.04
C PRO A 3 -10.98 -12.67 6.69
N ASP A 4 -12.15 -12.06 6.86
CA ASP A 4 -13.36 -12.72 7.36
C ASP A 4 -13.93 -13.76 6.38
N GLY A 5 -13.45 -13.80 5.14
CA GLY A 5 -13.91 -14.71 4.10
C GLY A 5 -15.33 -14.45 3.59
N ASN A 6 -16.01 -13.41 4.09
CA ASN A 6 -17.40 -13.11 3.80
C ASN A 6 -17.58 -11.81 3.01
N HIS A 7 -16.54 -10.98 2.92
CA HIS A 7 -16.58 -9.71 2.21
C HIS A 7 -15.54 -9.56 1.10
N ILE A 8 -15.91 -8.79 0.07
CA ILE A 8 -15.01 -8.30 -0.97
C ILE A 8 -15.01 -6.77 -0.89
N SER A 9 -13.82 -6.17 -0.76
CA SER A 9 -13.60 -4.73 -0.89
C SER A 9 -13.28 -4.35 -2.33
N TYR A 10 -13.77 -3.20 -2.79
CA TYR A 10 -13.47 -2.64 -4.11
C TYR A 10 -13.65 -1.13 -4.11
N ILE A 11 -13.12 -0.49 -5.15
CA ILE A 11 -13.37 0.92 -5.43
C ILE A 11 -14.54 1.00 -6.41
N ARG A 12 -15.56 1.76 -6.04
CA ARG A 12 -16.70 2.05 -6.91
C ARG A 12 -16.52 3.41 -7.55
N PHE A 13 -16.46 3.43 -8.88
CA PHE A 13 -16.44 4.67 -9.65
C PHE A 13 -17.88 5.08 -10.00
N PRO A 14 -18.34 6.27 -9.58
CA PRO A 14 -19.59 6.83 -10.08
C PRO A 14 -19.48 7.14 -11.60
N VAL A 15 -20.63 7.31 -12.26
CA VAL A 15 -20.70 7.54 -13.71
C VAL A 15 -20.00 8.83 -14.14
N ASP A 16 -19.86 9.79 -13.22
CA ASP A 16 -19.12 11.03 -13.44
C ASP A 16 -17.60 10.76 -13.43
N ILE A 17 -17.06 10.50 -14.62
CA ILE A 17 -15.66 10.16 -14.94
C ILE A 17 -14.60 11.21 -14.52
N GLY A 18 -14.99 12.30 -13.87
CA GLY A 18 -14.09 13.35 -13.36
C GLY A 18 -13.79 13.26 -11.87
N GLU A 19 -14.52 12.42 -11.12
CA GLU A 19 -14.30 12.19 -9.70
C GLU A 19 -13.65 10.82 -9.49
N GLY A 20 -12.84 10.70 -8.44
CA GLY A 20 -12.33 9.39 -8.02
C GLY A 20 -13.47 8.48 -7.56
N GLY A 21 -13.14 7.24 -7.19
CA GLY A 21 -14.12 6.33 -6.61
C GLY A 21 -14.29 6.52 -5.11
N PHE A 22 -15.15 5.69 -4.52
CA PHE A 22 -15.20 5.49 -3.07
C PHE A 22 -14.92 4.03 -2.73
N LEU A 23 -14.33 3.81 -1.55
CA LEU A 23 -14.10 2.46 -1.05
C LEU A 23 -15.40 1.88 -0.51
N ALA A 24 -15.74 0.68 -0.98
CA ALA A 24 -16.89 -0.09 -0.53
C ALA A 24 -16.48 -1.52 -0.20
N ARG A 25 -17.36 -2.22 0.54
CA ARG A 25 -17.33 -3.67 0.68
C ARG A 25 -18.71 -4.26 0.46
N VAL A 26 -18.77 -5.47 -0.08
CA VAL A 26 -20.00 -6.23 -0.27
C VAL A 26 -19.94 -7.54 0.50
N ASN A 27 -21.02 -7.89 1.18
CA ASN A 27 -21.20 -9.22 1.76
C ASN A 27 -21.57 -10.21 0.65
N ILE A 28 -20.84 -11.31 0.56
CA ILE A 28 -20.96 -12.26 -0.55
C ILE A 28 -22.28 -13.03 -0.51
N ALA A 29 -22.78 -13.33 0.69
CA ALA A 29 -23.99 -14.13 0.86
C ALA A 29 -25.26 -13.29 0.67
N SER A 30 -25.30 -12.08 1.22
CA SER A 30 -26.49 -11.21 1.17
C SER A 30 -26.50 -10.23 0.01
N GLY A 31 -25.34 -9.95 -0.60
CA GLY A 31 -25.18 -8.88 -1.60
C GLY A 31 -25.29 -7.47 -1.02
N ILE A 32 -25.37 -7.32 0.30
CA ILE A 32 -25.45 -6.02 0.96
C ILE A 32 -24.10 -5.30 0.81
N GLU A 33 -24.14 -4.09 0.26
CA GLU A 33 -22.99 -3.21 0.09
C GLU A 33 -22.95 -2.14 1.19
N GLU A 34 -21.76 -1.89 1.71
CA GLU A 34 -21.46 -0.85 2.69
C GLU A 34 -20.36 0.07 2.15
N ARG A 35 -20.59 1.37 2.24
CA ARG A 35 -19.58 2.39 1.91
C ARG A 35 -18.66 2.61 3.11
N LEU A 36 -17.35 2.62 2.86
CA LEU A 36 -16.31 2.76 3.90
C LEU A 36 -15.62 4.13 3.89
N SER A 37 -15.42 4.75 2.72
CA SER A 37 -14.80 6.09 2.62
C SER A 37 -15.85 7.19 2.55
N SER A 38 -15.61 8.34 3.19
CA SER A 38 -16.54 9.47 3.15
C SER A 38 -16.45 10.34 1.88
N ASP A 39 -15.35 10.26 1.11
CA ASP A 39 -15.16 11.02 -0.13
C ASP A 39 -15.15 10.11 -1.37
N ASN A 40 -15.33 10.74 -2.54
CA ASN A 40 -15.23 10.14 -3.87
C ASN A 40 -13.88 10.50 -4.51
N LYS A 41 -12.79 10.40 -3.76
CA LYS A 41 -11.46 10.73 -4.29
C LYS A 41 -10.57 9.51 -4.40
N ILE A 42 -11.05 8.30 -4.13
CA ILE A 42 -10.20 7.12 -4.00
C ILE A 42 -9.86 6.54 -5.38
N MET A 43 -8.57 6.42 -5.67
CA MET A 43 -8.04 5.85 -6.91
C MET A 43 -7.54 4.42 -6.71
N GLU A 44 -6.92 4.15 -5.56
CA GLU A 44 -6.40 2.83 -5.21
C GLU A 44 -6.51 2.59 -3.70
N SER A 45 -6.62 1.32 -3.31
CA SER A 45 -6.67 0.91 -1.91
C SER A 45 -5.77 -0.31 -1.66
N ILE A 46 -4.93 -0.22 -0.64
CA ILE A 46 -4.07 -1.32 -0.21
C ILE A 46 -4.46 -1.73 1.21
N TRP A 47 -5.01 -2.92 1.32
CA TRP A 47 -5.45 -3.48 2.60
C TRP A 47 -4.30 -4.13 3.37
N GLY A 48 -4.22 -3.79 4.65
CA GLY A 48 -3.37 -4.42 5.63
C GLY A 48 -4.20 -5.21 6.63
N PHE A 49 -3.82 -6.48 6.82
CA PHE A 49 -4.48 -7.40 7.75
C PHE A 49 -3.50 -7.84 8.84
N PRO A 50 -3.23 -6.99 9.85
CA PRO A 50 -2.40 -7.35 10.98
C PRO A 50 -2.87 -8.64 11.65
N LYS A 51 -1.95 -9.46 12.15
CA LYS A 51 -2.25 -10.56 13.08
C LYS A 51 -2.84 -10.08 14.40
N GLN A 52 -2.55 -8.83 14.79
CA GLN A 52 -3.05 -8.20 16.01
C GLN A 52 -3.41 -6.73 15.73
N GLY A 53 -4.57 -6.29 16.23
CA GLY A 53 -5.07 -4.92 16.03
C GLY A 53 -6.18 -4.84 14.97
N LYS A 54 -6.62 -3.61 14.66
CA LYS A 54 -7.62 -3.36 13.61
C LYS A 54 -7.00 -3.48 12.23
N ASN A 55 -7.78 -3.94 11.26
CA ASN A 55 -7.42 -3.86 9.84
C ASN A 55 -7.27 -2.41 9.42
N LYS A 56 -6.31 -2.16 8.53
CA LYS A 56 -5.99 -0.83 8.03
C LYS A 56 -6.06 -0.82 6.52
N VAL A 57 -6.43 0.32 5.95
CA VAL A 57 -6.43 0.55 4.51
C VAL A 57 -5.62 1.80 4.24
N TYR A 58 -4.68 1.68 3.32
CA TYR A 58 -4.00 2.81 2.74
C TYR A 58 -4.71 3.18 1.43
N LEU A 59 -5.00 4.45 1.22
CA LEU A 59 -5.71 4.94 0.05
C LEU A 59 -4.89 5.99 -0.69
N TYR A 60 -4.79 5.80 -2.01
CA TYR A 60 -4.35 6.84 -2.92
C TYR A 60 -5.57 7.63 -3.39
N GLN A 61 -5.48 8.95 -3.32
CA GLN A 61 -6.53 9.86 -3.72
C GLN A 61 -6.19 10.59 -5.02
N LEU A 62 -7.23 10.93 -5.77
CA LEU A 62 -7.18 11.84 -6.90
C LEU A 62 -6.58 13.17 -6.43
N GLY A 63 -5.58 13.67 -7.17
CA GLY A 63 -4.79 14.84 -6.77
C GLY A 63 -3.61 14.52 -5.86
N GLY A 64 -3.21 13.25 -5.74
CA GLY A 64 -1.97 12.83 -5.05
C GLY A 64 -2.09 12.71 -3.52
N GLY A 65 -3.29 12.92 -2.98
CA GLY A 65 -3.56 12.74 -1.55
C GLY A 65 -3.34 11.29 -1.11
N ARG A 66 -2.82 11.10 0.09
CA ARG A 66 -2.45 9.78 0.64
C ARG A 66 -3.02 9.67 2.04
N ILE A 67 -3.95 8.75 2.27
CA ILE A 67 -4.64 8.64 3.57
C ILE A 67 -4.60 7.22 4.12
N TRP A 68 -4.50 7.14 5.45
CA TRP A 68 -4.73 5.91 6.20
C TRP A 68 -6.13 5.91 6.77
N MET A 69 -6.79 4.76 6.73
CA MET A 69 -8.07 4.53 7.38
C MET A 69 -8.12 3.19 8.10
N ASN A 70 -8.93 3.10 9.15
CA ASN A 70 -9.37 1.81 9.68
C ASN A 70 -10.43 1.18 8.77
N GLU A 71 -10.64 -0.12 8.91
CA GLU A 71 -11.68 -0.85 8.18
C GLU A 71 -13.11 -0.34 8.40
N ASP A 72 -13.36 0.30 9.55
CA ASP A 72 -14.66 0.86 9.93
C ASP A 72 -14.87 2.28 9.38
N GLY A 73 -13.93 2.80 8.57
CA GLY A 73 -13.99 4.14 8.00
C GLY A 73 -13.53 5.26 8.94
N THR A 74 -13.23 4.93 10.19
CA THR A 74 -12.69 5.87 11.18
C THR A 74 -11.18 5.99 11.05
N GLU A 75 -10.60 7.08 11.54
CA GLU A 75 -9.23 7.53 11.25
C GLU A 75 -9.03 7.94 9.78
N LYS A 76 -8.71 9.21 9.57
CA LYS A 76 -8.12 9.72 8.32
C LYS A 76 -6.89 10.53 8.72
N PHE A 77 -5.74 9.89 8.69
CA PHE A 77 -4.44 10.55 8.86
C PHE A 77 -3.82 10.74 7.48
N GLU A 78 -3.35 11.95 7.15
CA GLU A 78 -2.56 12.16 5.94
C GLU A 78 -1.22 11.45 6.11
N GLY A 79 -0.96 10.46 5.26
CA GLY A 79 0.24 9.65 5.35
C GLY A 79 1.51 10.48 5.15
N ARG A 80 2.55 10.20 5.93
CA ARG A 80 3.88 10.84 5.84
C ARG A 80 4.74 10.30 4.68
N LEU A 81 4.10 9.85 3.61
CA LEU A 81 4.81 9.42 2.41
C LEU A 81 5.15 10.65 1.57
N LEU A 82 6.38 10.70 1.08
CA LEU A 82 6.81 11.70 0.12
C LEU A 82 6.18 11.40 -1.24
N GLU A 83 6.24 12.37 -2.16
CA GLU A 83 5.65 12.22 -3.49
C GLU A 83 6.26 11.04 -4.26
N ASN A 84 7.54 10.78 -4.04
CA ASN A 84 8.32 9.71 -4.65
C ASN A 84 8.30 8.41 -3.85
N GLU A 85 7.40 8.28 -2.88
CA GLU A 85 7.24 7.06 -2.09
C GLU A 85 5.85 6.45 -2.30
N GLN A 86 5.80 5.13 -2.46
CA GLN A 86 4.57 4.38 -2.66
C GLN A 86 4.50 3.17 -1.73
N LEU A 87 3.38 3.00 -1.02
CA LEU A 87 3.17 1.83 -0.19
C LEU A 87 2.96 0.60 -1.06
N SER A 88 3.62 -0.51 -0.72
CA SER A 88 3.50 -1.76 -1.48
C SER A 88 2.85 -2.89 -0.68
N SER A 89 3.18 -3.04 0.61
CA SER A 89 2.71 -4.19 1.40
C SER A 89 2.79 -3.97 2.91
N TRP A 90 1.91 -4.61 3.67
CA TRP A 90 1.92 -4.58 5.13
C TRP A 90 2.70 -5.74 5.74
N ALA A 91 3.34 -5.47 6.87
CA ALA A 91 3.86 -6.53 7.71
C ALA A 91 2.73 -7.40 8.27
N PRO A 92 2.93 -8.72 8.45
CA PRO A 92 1.95 -9.59 9.08
C PRO A 92 1.64 -9.19 10.52
N ASP A 93 2.55 -8.48 11.21
CA ASP A 93 2.31 -7.97 12.56
C ASP A 93 1.54 -6.63 12.57
N GLY A 94 1.32 -6.01 11.40
CA GLY A 94 0.67 -4.71 11.24
C GLY A 94 1.46 -3.52 11.77
N ARG A 95 2.70 -3.73 12.25
CA ARG A 95 3.51 -2.69 12.88
C ARG A 95 4.36 -1.93 11.87
N ARG A 96 4.60 -2.52 10.70
CA ARG A 96 5.42 -1.96 9.64
C ARG A 96 4.75 -2.12 8.28
N PHE A 97 5.23 -1.37 7.31
CA PHE A 97 4.92 -1.56 5.90
C PHE A 97 6.17 -1.41 5.05
N ILE A 98 6.11 -2.03 3.88
CA ILE A 98 7.05 -1.87 2.79
C ILE A 98 6.56 -0.74 1.90
N TYR A 99 7.48 0.12 1.51
CA TYR A 99 7.27 1.14 0.49
C TYR A 99 8.34 1.00 -0.60
N THR A 100 8.03 1.46 -1.81
CA THR A 100 9.01 1.75 -2.84
C THR A 100 9.36 3.23 -2.79
N TYR A 101 10.63 3.53 -3.05
CA TYR A 101 11.18 4.87 -3.12
C TYR A 101 11.76 5.05 -4.53
N ASP A 102 11.20 5.99 -5.27
CA ASP A 102 11.63 6.33 -6.62
C ASP A 102 12.69 7.43 -6.50
N GLU A 103 13.95 7.10 -6.76
CA GLU A 103 15.03 8.08 -6.79
C GLU A 103 14.99 8.79 -8.15
N TYR A 104 14.72 10.10 -8.14
CA TYR A 104 14.73 10.92 -9.36
C TYR A 104 16.11 11.50 -9.66
N GLY A 105 16.37 11.74 -10.94
CA GLY A 105 17.53 12.49 -11.42
C GLY A 105 17.37 13.99 -11.23
N ASP A 106 18.24 14.76 -11.90
CA ASP A 106 18.16 16.23 -11.85
C ASP A 106 16.85 16.78 -12.45
N ASP A 107 16.09 15.95 -13.18
CA ASP A 107 14.71 16.19 -13.57
C ASP A 107 13.76 15.17 -12.91
N GLU A 108 12.59 15.64 -12.47
CA GLU A 108 11.57 14.82 -11.77
C GLU A 108 10.96 13.73 -12.65
N GLU A 109 11.21 13.74 -13.97
CA GLU A 109 10.71 12.75 -14.92
C GLU A 109 11.65 11.55 -15.06
N THR A 110 12.93 11.70 -14.74
CA THR A 110 13.92 10.63 -14.84
C THR A 110 14.02 9.86 -13.54
N ILE A 111 13.44 8.65 -13.50
CA ILE A 111 13.68 7.69 -12.40
C ILE A 111 15.07 7.07 -12.62
N LEU A 112 15.99 7.29 -11.67
CA LEU A 112 17.32 6.70 -11.65
C LEU A 112 17.31 5.30 -11.03
N ASN A 113 16.50 5.11 -9.99
CA ASN A 113 16.40 3.85 -9.25
C ASN A 113 15.04 3.69 -8.59
N ILE A 114 14.60 2.45 -8.40
CA ILE A 114 13.50 2.12 -7.49
C ILE A 114 14.07 1.30 -6.35
N GLU A 115 13.89 1.77 -5.13
CA GLU A 115 14.41 1.13 -3.93
C GLU A 115 13.27 0.64 -3.03
N ILE A 116 13.54 -0.42 -2.27
CA ILE A 116 12.61 -0.98 -1.30
C ILE A 116 12.98 -0.44 0.07
N GLY A 117 12.03 0.16 0.75
CA GLY A 117 12.17 0.57 2.15
C GLY A 117 11.11 -0.04 3.05
N ILE A 118 11.34 0.09 4.35
CA ILE A 118 10.40 -0.21 5.42
C ILE A 118 10.19 0.99 6.32
N MET A 119 9.01 1.09 6.92
CA MET A 119 8.76 2.05 8.00
C MET A 119 7.68 1.54 8.95
N ASN A 120 7.55 2.18 10.11
CA ASN A 120 6.50 1.89 11.08
C ASN A 120 5.12 2.27 10.55
N SER A 121 4.07 1.61 11.04
CA SER A 121 2.67 1.82 10.64
C SER A 121 2.11 3.23 10.89
N ASP A 122 2.85 4.09 11.60
CA ASP A 122 2.58 5.51 11.82
C ASP A 122 3.37 6.44 10.88
N GLY A 123 4.14 5.87 9.94
CA GLY A 123 4.99 6.58 8.99
C GLY A 123 6.36 7.00 9.54
N THR A 124 6.72 6.62 10.77
CA THR A 124 8.03 6.90 11.37
C THR A 124 9.05 5.80 11.10
N GLY A 125 10.33 6.06 11.39
CA GLY A 125 11.37 5.02 11.35
C GLY A 125 11.61 4.45 9.95
N LYS A 126 11.64 5.31 8.93
CA LYS A 126 11.95 4.93 7.56
C LYS A 126 13.39 4.41 7.45
N GLU A 127 13.55 3.32 6.74
CA GLU A 127 14.83 2.67 6.45
C GLU A 127 14.76 2.05 5.05
N LEU A 128 15.76 2.30 4.20
CA LEU A 128 15.91 1.60 2.93
C LEU A 128 16.54 0.23 3.19
N LEU A 129 15.92 -0.81 2.62
CA LEU A 129 16.41 -2.19 2.65
C LEU A 129 17.32 -2.51 1.46
N THR A 130 17.14 -1.79 0.36
CA THR A 130 17.98 -1.87 -0.84
C THR A 130 18.65 -0.52 -1.10
N SER A 131 19.77 -0.55 -1.82
CA SER A 131 20.52 0.65 -2.22
C SER A 131 21.33 0.40 -3.49
N THR A 132 20.82 -0.48 -4.36
CA THR A 132 21.59 -1.06 -5.46
C THR A 132 21.49 -0.17 -6.69
N LYS A 133 22.52 0.67 -6.91
CA LYS A 133 22.52 1.63 -8.01
C LYS A 133 22.29 0.99 -9.39
N GLY A 134 21.34 1.52 -10.15
CA GLY A 134 21.03 1.13 -11.53
C GLY A 134 20.12 -0.09 -11.63
N PHE A 135 19.41 -0.44 -10.56
CA PHE A 135 18.45 -1.52 -10.49
C PHE A 135 17.09 -0.99 -10.02
N ASN A 136 16.04 -1.37 -10.73
CA ASN A 136 14.68 -1.04 -10.33
C ASN A 136 14.11 -2.16 -9.47
N GLU A 137 14.31 -2.08 -8.17
CA GLU A 137 13.87 -3.07 -7.19
C GLU A 137 12.46 -2.71 -6.69
N GLY A 138 11.44 -3.34 -7.29
CA GLY A 138 10.04 -3.02 -7.08
C GLY A 138 9.17 -4.23 -6.71
N GLY A 139 7.84 -4.02 -6.70
CA GLY A 139 6.87 -5.11 -6.54
C GLY A 139 6.92 -5.84 -5.19
N ALA A 140 7.58 -5.27 -4.19
CA ALA A 140 7.89 -5.96 -2.95
C ALA A 140 6.64 -6.39 -2.15
N LYS A 141 6.61 -7.62 -1.66
CA LYS A 141 5.51 -8.15 -0.84
C LYS A 141 6.04 -8.87 0.39
N TRP A 142 5.38 -8.63 1.52
CA TRP A 142 5.71 -9.32 2.76
C TRP A 142 5.18 -10.76 2.73
N SER A 143 5.99 -11.71 3.19
CA SER A 143 5.51 -13.05 3.49
C SER A 143 4.51 -13.02 4.65
N PRO A 144 3.36 -13.71 4.57
CA PRO A 144 2.36 -13.75 5.65
C PRO A 144 2.84 -14.53 6.89
N LYS A 145 3.83 -15.41 6.74
CA LYS A 145 4.26 -16.35 7.79
C LYS A 145 5.60 -16.00 8.42
N ASP A 146 6.53 -15.50 7.63
CA ASP A 146 7.92 -15.30 8.04
C ASP A 146 8.37 -13.84 7.89
N ASN A 147 9.52 -13.50 8.47
CA ASN A 147 10.21 -12.23 8.25
C ASN A 147 10.92 -12.21 6.88
N LEU A 148 10.17 -12.54 5.83
CA LEU A 148 10.65 -12.58 4.45
C LEU A 148 9.93 -11.55 3.59
N ILE A 149 10.64 -10.98 2.63
CA ILE A 149 10.12 -10.10 1.61
C ILE A 149 10.49 -10.71 0.25
N ILE A 150 9.49 -10.86 -0.62
CA ILE A 150 9.72 -11.17 -2.04
C ILE A 150 9.69 -9.87 -2.83
N TYR A 151 10.57 -9.71 -3.81
CA TYR A 151 10.56 -8.53 -4.68
C TYR A 151 11.14 -8.87 -6.05
N THR A 152 10.97 -7.97 -7.01
CA THR A 152 11.45 -8.12 -8.38
C THR A 152 12.43 -7.02 -8.74
N GLU A 153 13.42 -7.36 -9.55
CA GLU A 153 14.19 -6.36 -10.27
C GLU A 153 13.62 -6.24 -11.69
N GLU A 154 13.15 -5.05 -12.03
CA GLU A 154 12.28 -4.81 -13.19
C GLU A 154 12.98 -5.05 -14.53
N PHE A 155 14.25 -4.66 -14.68
CA PHE A 155 14.93 -4.73 -15.97
C PHE A 155 15.34 -6.16 -16.35
N SER A 156 15.78 -6.96 -15.38
CA SER A 156 16.11 -8.38 -15.61
C SER A 156 14.94 -9.32 -15.41
N GLY A 157 13.89 -8.89 -14.70
CA GLY A 157 12.76 -9.73 -14.30
C GLY A 157 13.10 -10.74 -13.20
N ASN A 158 14.27 -10.63 -12.57
CA ASN A 158 14.69 -11.53 -11.50
C ASN A 158 13.81 -11.37 -10.26
N ILE A 159 13.53 -12.49 -9.59
CA ILE A 159 12.76 -12.54 -8.35
C ILE A 159 13.72 -12.83 -7.19
N TYR A 160 13.66 -12.00 -6.16
CA TYR A 160 14.51 -12.08 -4.98
C TYR A 160 13.70 -12.39 -3.73
N LEU A 161 14.34 -13.09 -2.79
CA LEU A 161 13.81 -13.35 -1.46
C LEU A 161 14.78 -12.78 -0.41
N MET A 162 14.33 -11.76 0.30
CA MET A 162 15.08 -11.11 1.38
C MET A 162 14.59 -11.59 2.73
N LYS A 163 15.52 -11.81 3.67
CA LYS A 163 15.22 -12.12 5.07
C LYS A 163 15.60 -10.97 5.97
N LEU A 164 14.63 -10.45 6.72
CA LEU A 164 14.89 -9.44 7.74
C LEU A 164 15.42 -10.13 9.00
N LEU A 165 16.64 -9.75 9.39
CA LEU A 165 17.20 -10.13 10.69
C LEU A 165 16.49 -9.34 11.80
N LYS A 166 16.33 -9.97 12.96
CA LYS A 166 15.66 -9.37 14.13
C LYS A 166 16.58 -8.40 14.85
#